data_AF-A0AAU1CBL2-F1
#
_entry.id   AF-A0AAU1CBL2-F1
#
_cell.length_a   1.000
_cell.length_b   1.000
_cell.length_c   1.000
_cell.angle_alpha   90.00
_cell.angle_beta   90.00
_cell.angle_gamma   90.00
#
_symmetry.space_group_name_H-M   'P 1'
#
loop_
_entity.id
_entity.type
_entity.pdbx_description
1 polymer ?
#
loop_
_entity_poly.entity_id
_entity_poly.type
_entity_poly.pdbx_seq_one_letter_code
_entity_poly.pdbx_strand_id
1 'polypeptide(L)'
;MSAPFIAPDTFVTYAKGLDLPTLSGIYTDLGLPARTQGASDVWAWLTHDAATYKGGDLATRAGYLTGFRYEERFGRPNPLETVFLASTPACACPHGQNYSVPHCEVHPFHFINTRRGFSTTCFNIGARRETRRSGDLLVRELLAAGIVGRETPRYETEPGFNADGAVTLRIIADRFGLPATA
;
A
#
# COMPACT_ATOMS: atom_id res chain seq x y z
N MET A 1 5.75 22.73 -5.54
CA MET A 1 5.32 21.49 -4.88
C MET A 1 5.50 20.36 -5.88
N SER A 2 6.26 19.33 -5.53
CA SER A 2 6.40 18.12 -6.37
C SER A 2 5.05 17.42 -6.45
N ALA A 3 4.69 16.87 -7.61
CA ALA A 3 3.45 16.10 -7.76
C ALA A 3 3.43 14.92 -6.76
N PRO A 4 2.27 14.58 -6.18
CA PRO A 4 2.16 13.47 -5.26
C PRO A 4 2.43 12.14 -6.00
N PHE A 5 3.12 11.21 -5.34
CA PHE A 5 3.50 9.92 -5.95
C PHE A 5 2.27 9.08 -6.37
N ILE A 6 1.21 9.18 -5.57
CA ILE A 6 -0.13 8.65 -5.83
C ILE A 6 -1.09 9.82 -5.64
N ALA A 7 -2.07 9.99 -6.54
CA ALA A 7 -3.10 11.01 -6.39
C ALA A 7 -3.82 10.87 -5.02
N PRO A 8 -4.24 11.96 -4.36
CA PRO A 8 -5.02 11.86 -3.11
C PRO A 8 -6.28 10.99 -3.28
N ASP A 9 -6.79 10.45 -2.18
CA ASP A 9 -8.04 9.67 -2.14
C ASP A 9 -8.06 8.49 -3.14
N THR A 10 -6.90 7.85 -3.31
CA THR A 10 -6.71 6.78 -4.28
C THR A 10 -6.13 5.54 -3.60
N PHE A 11 -6.63 4.37 -3.99
CA PHE A 11 -6.00 3.09 -3.71
C PHE A 11 -5.22 2.63 -4.93
N VAL A 12 -4.06 2.02 -4.71
CA VAL A 12 -3.24 1.47 -5.78
C VAL A 12 -2.85 0.04 -5.44
N THR A 13 -3.08 -0.86 -6.39
CA THR A 13 -2.52 -2.22 -6.35
C THR A 13 -1.46 -2.33 -7.43
N TYR A 14 -0.21 -2.51 -7.02
CA TYR A 14 0.88 -2.93 -7.89
C TYR A 14 1.02 -4.44 -7.84
N ALA A 15 1.16 -5.08 -8.99
CA ALA A 15 1.41 -6.51 -9.11
C ALA A 15 2.64 -6.76 -9.98
N LYS A 16 3.57 -7.56 -9.46
CA LYS A 16 4.74 -8.04 -10.17
C LYS A 16 4.53 -9.48 -10.58
N GLY A 17 4.88 -9.79 -11.83
CA GLY A 17 4.68 -11.12 -12.43
C GLY A 17 3.31 -11.31 -13.10
N LEU A 18 2.50 -10.25 -13.20
CA LEU A 18 1.29 -10.20 -14.03
C LEU A 18 1.42 -9.10 -15.08
N ASP A 19 0.92 -9.38 -16.27
CA ASP A 19 0.71 -8.32 -17.26
C ASP A 19 -0.57 -7.52 -16.94
N LEU A 20 -0.65 -6.33 -17.53
CA LEU A 20 -1.76 -5.41 -17.31
C LEU A 20 -3.13 -5.99 -17.72
N PRO A 21 -3.27 -6.65 -18.90
CA PRO A 21 -4.55 -7.25 -19.27
C PRO A 21 -5.04 -8.31 -18.28
N THR A 22 -4.15 -9.15 -17.77
CA THR A 22 -4.50 -10.18 -16.78
C THR A 22 -4.94 -9.56 -15.46
N LEU A 23 -4.17 -8.60 -14.95
CA LEU A 23 -4.51 -7.91 -13.69
C LEU A 23 -5.85 -7.17 -13.80
N SER A 24 -6.04 -6.41 -14.88
CA SER A 24 -7.26 -5.65 -15.15
C SER A 24 -8.48 -6.56 -15.34
N GLY A 25 -8.32 -7.68 -16.06
CA GLY A 25 -9.38 -8.68 -16.25
C GLY A 25 -9.85 -9.27 -14.93
N ILE A 26 -8.93 -9.67 -14.05
CA ILE A 26 -9.28 -10.22 -12.72
C ILE A 26 -10.10 -9.23 -11.90
N TYR A 27 -9.69 -7.96 -11.86
CA TYR A 27 -10.42 -6.94 -11.09
C TYR A 27 -11.78 -6.61 -11.73
N THR A 28 -11.87 -6.64 -13.06
CA THR A 28 -13.13 -6.45 -13.79
C THR A 28 -14.12 -7.58 -13.51
N ASP A 29 -13.68 -8.84 -13.54
CA ASP A 29 -14.49 -10.02 -13.21
C ASP A 29 -15.02 -9.99 -11.77
N LEU A 30 -14.27 -9.34 -10.86
CA LEU A 30 -14.67 -9.12 -9.47
C LEU A 30 -15.60 -7.91 -9.29
N GLY A 31 -15.97 -7.20 -10.35
CA GLY A 31 -16.79 -5.99 -10.29
C GLY A 31 -16.05 -4.78 -9.72
N LEU A 32 -14.71 -4.74 -9.86
CA LEU A 32 -13.83 -3.70 -9.32
C LEU A 32 -13.04 -3.00 -10.46
N PRO A 33 -13.69 -2.43 -11.49
CA PRO A 33 -12.99 -1.78 -12.59
C PRO A 33 -12.09 -0.64 -12.08
N ALA A 34 -10.88 -0.59 -12.63
CA ALA A 34 -9.89 0.42 -12.28
C ALA A 34 -10.29 1.81 -12.80
N ARG A 35 -9.96 2.85 -12.03
CA ARG A 35 -10.07 4.25 -12.44
C ARG A 35 -9.00 4.59 -13.47
N THR A 36 -7.75 4.27 -13.16
CA THR A 36 -6.62 4.32 -14.10
C THR A 36 -5.79 3.05 -13.95
N GLN A 37 -5.01 2.73 -14.97
CA GLN A 37 -4.20 1.51 -14.99
C GLN A 37 -2.96 1.72 -15.86
N GLY A 38 -1.90 0.98 -15.60
CA GLY A 38 -0.68 1.06 -16.40
C GLY A 38 0.32 -0.04 -16.09
N ALA A 39 1.41 -0.06 -16.85
CA ALA A 39 2.52 -0.97 -16.64
C ALA A 39 3.86 -0.28 -16.92
N SER A 40 4.87 -0.62 -16.12
CA SER A 40 6.22 -0.09 -16.22
C SER A 40 7.18 -1.07 -15.55
N ASP A 41 8.30 -1.33 -16.23
CA ASP A 41 9.29 -2.33 -15.83
C ASP A 41 8.68 -3.70 -15.52
N VAL A 42 8.68 -4.10 -14.25
CA VAL A 42 8.17 -5.38 -13.76
C VAL A 42 6.79 -5.27 -13.11
N TRP A 43 6.22 -4.07 -13.07
CA TRP A 43 4.98 -3.77 -12.34
C TRP A 43 3.84 -3.45 -13.31
N ALA A 44 2.72 -4.13 -13.14
CA ALA A 44 1.41 -3.64 -13.57
C ALA A 44 0.71 -3.00 -12.37
N TRP A 45 -0.09 -1.96 -12.58
CA TRP A 45 -0.86 -1.34 -11.51
C TRP A 45 -2.27 -0.98 -11.94
N LEU A 46 -3.16 -0.97 -10.95
CA LEU A 46 -4.53 -0.46 -11.02
C LEU A 46 -4.71 0.59 -9.93
N THR A 47 -5.43 1.67 -10.24
CA THR A 47 -5.90 2.64 -9.26
C THR A 47 -7.40 2.54 -9.08
N HIS A 48 -7.88 2.83 -7.87
CA HIS A 48 -9.29 2.82 -7.52
C HIS A 48 -9.62 4.05 -6.68
N ASP A 49 -10.80 4.62 -6.89
CA ASP A 49 -11.26 5.79 -6.16
C ASP A 49 -11.72 5.41 -4.75
N ALA A 50 -11.25 6.15 -3.74
CA ALA A 50 -11.65 5.93 -2.35
C ALA A 50 -13.12 6.30 -2.07
N ALA A 51 -13.74 7.15 -2.89
CA ALA A 51 -15.16 7.45 -2.79
C ALA A 51 -16.05 6.28 -3.26
N THR A 52 -15.53 5.39 -4.10
CA THR A 52 -16.30 4.31 -4.74
C THR A 52 -16.10 2.97 -4.04
N TYR A 53 -14.88 2.69 -3.57
CA TYR A 53 -14.51 1.37 -3.07
C TYR A 53 -14.03 1.40 -1.62
N LYS A 54 -14.20 0.27 -0.93
CA LYS A 54 -13.60 0.06 0.39
C LYS A 54 -12.17 -0.43 0.19
N GLY A 55 -11.17 0.32 0.64
CA GLY A 55 -9.78 -0.10 0.43
C GLY A 55 -9.38 -1.39 1.17
N GLY A 56 -10.11 -1.79 2.22
CA GLY A 56 -9.95 -3.11 2.84
C GLY A 56 -10.29 -4.28 1.91
N ASP A 57 -11.31 -4.11 1.06
CA ASP A 57 -11.68 -5.11 0.05
C ASP A 57 -10.60 -5.20 -1.02
N LEU A 58 -10.14 -4.05 -1.53
CA LEU A 58 -9.08 -3.99 -2.55
C LEU A 58 -7.76 -4.56 -2.04
N ALA A 59 -7.36 -4.25 -0.80
CA ALA A 59 -6.21 -4.83 -0.13
C ALA A 59 -6.31 -6.36 -0.02
N THR A 60 -7.49 -6.86 0.34
CA THR A 60 -7.75 -8.31 0.44
C THR A 60 -7.63 -8.97 -0.94
N ARG A 61 -8.18 -8.37 -1.99
CA ARG A 61 -8.05 -8.88 -3.36
C ARG A 61 -6.61 -8.88 -3.85
N ALA A 62 -5.85 -7.83 -3.57
CA ALA A 62 -4.42 -7.76 -3.86
C ALA A 62 -3.67 -8.93 -3.19
N GLY A 63 -3.92 -9.18 -1.90
CA GLY A 63 -3.31 -10.30 -1.18
C GLY A 63 -3.64 -11.66 -1.79
N TYR A 64 -4.90 -11.87 -2.19
CA TYR A 64 -5.35 -13.14 -2.81
C TYR A 64 -4.62 -13.47 -4.10
N LEU A 65 -4.20 -12.49 -4.91
CA LEU A 65 -3.44 -12.74 -6.13
C LEU A 65 -2.19 -13.60 -5.87
N THR A 66 -1.53 -13.37 -4.74
CA THR A 66 -0.29 -14.07 -4.39
C THR A 66 -0.52 -15.41 -3.69
N GLY A 67 -1.78 -15.72 -3.32
CA GLY A 67 -2.15 -16.90 -2.55
C GLY A 67 -2.38 -18.16 -3.39
N PHE A 68 -2.65 -19.26 -2.68
CA PHE A 68 -2.88 -20.59 -3.25
C PHE A 68 -4.03 -20.64 -4.26
N ARG A 69 -5.03 -19.75 -4.12
CA ARG A 69 -6.22 -19.69 -4.99
C ARG A 69 -5.86 -19.54 -6.48
N TYR A 70 -4.73 -18.93 -6.81
CA TYR A 70 -4.30 -18.73 -8.19
C TYR A 70 -3.10 -19.60 -8.60
N GLU A 71 -2.72 -20.61 -7.80
CA GLU A 71 -1.60 -21.50 -8.17
C GLU A 71 -1.86 -22.27 -9.48
N GLU A 72 -3.09 -22.69 -9.75
CA GLU A 72 -3.44 -23.34 -11.02
C GLU A 72 -3.29 -22.39 -12.22
N ARG A 73 -3.47 -21.09 -12.00
CA ARG A 73 -3.38 -20.06 -13.05
C ARG A 73 -1.97 -19.53 -13.26
N PHE A 74 -1.17 -19.42 -12.20
CA PHE A 74 0.15 -18.75 -12.23
C PHE A 74 1.34 -19.66 -11.88
N GLY A 75 1.08 -20.92 -11.52
CA GLY A 75 2.11 -21.91 -11.17
C GLY A 75 2.48 -21.94 -9.69
N ARG A 76 3.29 -22.94 -9.31
CA ARG A 76 3.74 -23.19 -7.93
C ARG A 76 5.28 -23.21 -7.82
N PRO A 77 5.88 -22.50 -6.84
CA PRO A 77 5.22 -21.56 -5.93
C PRO A 77 4.71 -20.33 -6.70
N ASN A 78 3.56 -19.78 -6.29
CA ASN A 78 3.01 -18.58 -6.91
C ASN A 78 4.10 -17.48 -6.95
N PRO A 79 4.54 -17.04 -8.15
CA PRO A 79 5.68 -16.13 -8.27
C PRO A 79 5.32 -14.68 -7.95
N LEU A 80 4.03 -14.39 -7.75
CA LEU A 80 3.51 -13.03 -7.66
C LEU A 80 3.90 -12.34 -6.34
N GLU A 81 4.11 -11.05 -6.48
CA GLU A 81 4.27 -10.09 -5.39
C GLU A 81 3.32 -8.91 -5.64
N THR A 82 2.66 -8.46 -4.59
CA THR A 82 1.79 -7.28 -4.67
C THR A 82 2.18 -6.25 -3.62
N VAL A 83 2.17 -4.99 -4.03
CA VAL A 83 2.22 -3.84 -3.13
C VAL A 83 0.90 -3.10 -3.22
N PHE A 84 0.18 -3.01 -2.11
CA PHE A 84 -1.01 -2.18 -1.98
C PHE A 84 -0.66 -0.90 -1.24
N LEU A 85 -1.11 0.24 -1.77
CA LEU A 85 -0.93 1.57 -1.18
C LEU A 85 -2.27 2.31 -1.15
N ALA A 86 -2.43 3.15 -0.14
CA ALA A 86 -3.56 4.05 0.00
C ALA A 86 -3.07 5.47 0.31
N SER A 87 -3.59 6.45 -0.42
CA SER A 87 -3.30 7.89 -0.27
C SER A 87 -4.49 8.67 0.32
N THR A 88 -5.39 8.00 1.04
CA THR A 88 -6.51 8.64 1.75
C THR A 88 -6.00 9.49 2.93
N PRO A 89 -6.81 10.31 3.62
CA PRO A 89 -6.41 11.11 4.80
C PRO A 89 -6.59 10.40 6.13
N ALA A 90 -5.62 10.58 7.03
CA ALA A 90 -5.44 9.82 8.26
C ALA A 90 -6.70 9.78 9.15
N CYS A 91 -7.35 8.63 9.29
CA CYS A 91 -8.58 8.55 10.09
C CYS A 91 -8.31 8.91 11.56
N ALA A 92 -9.21 9.70 12.15
CA ALA A 92 -9.16 10.13 13.54
C ALA A 92 -9.71 9.10 14.54
N CYS A 93 -10.16 7.92 14.08
CA CYS A 93 -10.73 6.91 14.98
C CYS A 93 -9.67 6.41 15.99
N PRO A 94 -10.05 6.19 17.27
CA PRO A 94 -9.11 5.72 18.30
C PRO A 94 -8.40 4.41 17.93
N HIS A 95 -9.07 3.58 17.13
CA HIS A 95 -8.52 2.31 16.68
C HIS A 95 -7.48 2.49 15.55
N GLY A 96 -7.55 3.56 14.74
CA GLY A 96 -6.64 3.85 13.62
C GLY A 96 -5.14 3.97 13.95
N GLN A 97 -4.80 3.90 15.24
CA GLN A 97 -3.42 3.81 15.73
C GLN A 97 -2.88 2.37 15.83
N ASN A 98 -3.74 1.35 15.79
CA ASN A 98 -3.33 -0.04 15.95
C ASN A 98 -2.93 -0.67 14.61
N TYR A 99 -1.76 -1.28 14.57
CA TYR A 99 -1.34 -2.18 13.50
C TYR A 99 -2.36 -3.31 13.31
N SER A 100 -2.60 -3.73 12.06
CA SER A 100 -3.34 -4.95 11.67
C SER A 100 -4.88 -5.00 11.83
N VAL A 101 -5.55 -3.93 12.22
CA VAL A 101 -7.03 -3.93 12.29
C VAL A 101 -7.62 -3.03 11.19
N PRO A 102 -8.59 -3.49 10.40
CA PRO A 102 -9.35 -2.65 9.48
C PRO A 102 -10.20 -1.67 10.30
N HIS A 103 -9.82 -0.39 10.34
CA HIS A 103 -10.31 0.52 11.39
C HIS A 103 -11.57 1.32 11.08
N CYS A 104 -12.11 1.17 9.87
CA CYS A 104 -13.53 1.26 9.56
C CYS A 104 -13.73 1.01 8.06
N GLU A 105 -14.98 0.85 7.64
CA GLU A 105 -15.34 0.68 6.23
C GLU A 105 -14.95 1.88 5.33
N VAL A 106 -14.50 2.99 5.91
CA VAL A 106 -14.33 4.29 5.24
C VAL A 106 -12.86 4.66 4.97
N HIS A 107 -11.86 4.13 5.68
CA HIS A 107 -10.48 4.65 5.53
C HIS A 107 -9.36 3.61 5.80
N PRO A 108 -8.58 3.19 4.79
CA PRO A 108 -7.32 2.48 5.01
C PRO A 108 -6.11 3.39 4.80
N PHE A 109 -5.24 3.47 5.81
CA PHE A 109 -3.88 4.03 5.71
C PHE A 109 -2.87 2.99 5.23
N HIS A 110 -3.24 2.04 4.40
CA HIS A 110 -2.52 0.78 4.38
C HIS A 110 -1.41 0.77 3.32
N PHE A 111 -0.18 0.55 3.77
CA PHE A 111 0.82 -0.15 2.96
C PHE A 111 0.72 -1.64 3.26
N ILE A 112 0.60 -2.48 2.24
CA ILE A 112 0.67 -3.95 2.38
C ILE A 112 1.59 -4.50 1.30
N ASN A 113 2.66 -5.19 1.69
CA ASN A 113 3.38 -6.09 0.80
C ASN A 113 2.92 -7.52 1.04
N THR A 114 2.58 -8.23 -0.04
CA THR A 114 2.20 -9.64 0.01
C THR A 114 3.02 -10.41 -1.01
N ARG A 115 3.52 -11.58 -0.61
CA ARG A 115 4.27 -12.48 -1.47
C ARG A 115 4.01 -13.93 -1.04
N ARG A 116 3.81 -14.83 -2.02
CA ARG A 116 3.52 -16.26 -1.76
C ARG A 116 2.33 -16.50 -0.81
N GLY A 117 1.32 -15.63 -0.84
CA GLY A 117 0.12 -15.76 -0.03
C GLY A 117 0.25 -15.25 1.40
N PHE A 118 1.39 -14.68 1.77
CA PHE A 118 1.63 -14.11 3.10
C PHE A 118 1.84 -12.60 3.01
N SER A 119 1.15 -11.85 3.87
CA SER A 119 1.47 -10.45 4.10
C SER A 119 2.78 -10.38 4.89
N THR A 120 3.81 -9.78 4.30
CA THR A 120 5.16 -9.66 4.87
C THR A 120 5.32 -8.37 5.65
N THR A 121 4.56 -7.31 5.32
CA THR A 121 4.52 -6.04 6.04
C THR A 121 3.18 -5.36 5.81
N CYS A 122 2.58 -4.84 6.88
CA CYS A 122 1.36 -4.05 6.83
C CYS A 122 1.41 -2.97 7.91
N PHE A 123 1.24 -1.69 7.57
CA PHE A 123 1.07 -0.62 8.57
C PHE A 123 0.38 0.61 8.02
N ASN A 124 -0.05 1.46 8.96
CA ASN A 124 -0.66 2.76 8.69
C ASN A 124 0.40 3.83 8.43
N ILE A 125 0.21 4.60 7.35
CA ILE A 125 1.10 5.69 6.93
C ILE A 125 0.60 7.03 7.53
N GLY A 126 1.54 7.91 7.89
CA GLY A 126 1.27 9.29 8.27
C GLY A 126 0.95 9.50 9.75
N ALA A 127 1.22 10.72 10.22
CA ALA A 127 1.03 11.19 11.60
C ALA A 127 1.54 10.18 12.66
N ARG A 128 2.78 9.72 12.49
CA ARG A 128 3.51 8.82 13.41
C ARG A 128 2.92 7.41 13.55
N ARG A 129 1.94 7.03 12.74
CA ARG A 129 1.33 5.68 12.84
C ARG A 129 2.30 4.56 12.46
N GLU A 130 3.33 4.85 11.66
CA GLU A 130 4.38 3.91 11.30
C GLU A 130 5.14 3.38 12.52
N THR A 131 5.20 4.15 13.62
CA THR A 131 5.83 3.74 14.89
C THR A 131 5.11 2.57 15.56
N ARG A 132 3.86 2.30 15.18
CA ARG A 132 3.01 1.26 15.76
C ARG A 132 3.03 -0.04 14.96
N ARG A 133 3.85 -0.13 13.91
CA ARG A 133 3.96 -1.30 13.04
C ARG A 133 4.61 -2.50 13.74
N SER A 134 4.41 -3.69 13.17
CA SER A 134 5.28 -4.84 13.40
C SER A 134 5.93 -5.27 12.07
N GLY A 135 7.18 -5.73 12.12
CA GLY A 135 7.93 -6.22 10.95
C GLY A 135 9.22 -5.46 10.62
N ASP A 136 10.04 -6.12 9.80
CA ASP A 136 11.44 -5.78 9.48
C ASP A 136 11.60 -4.94 8.21
N LEU A 137 10.77 -5.17 7.17
CA LEU A 137 11.14 -4.92 5.78
C LEU A 137 11.57 -3.49 5.42
N LEU A 138 11.06 -2.51 6.17
CA LEU A 138 11.35 -1.07 6.00
C LEU A 138 11.99 -0.45 7.26
N VAL A 139 12.43 -1.26 8.24
CA VAL A 139 12.86 -0.74 9.55
C VAL A 139 14.05 0.18 9.45
N ARG A 140 15.01 -0.16 8.60
CA ARG A 140 16.26 0.59 8.47
C ARG A 140 16.00 1.94 7.82
N GLU A 141 15.20 1.95 6.75
CA GLU A 141 14.85 3.14 6.00
C GLU A 141 13.97 4.09 6.83
N LEU A 142 12.99 3.57 7.56
CA LEU A 142 12.15 4.40 8.45
C LEU A 142 12.91 4.93 9.67
N LEU A 143 13.85 4.15 10.23
CA LEU A 143 14.75 4.61 11.30
C LEU A 143 15.65 5.75 10.79
N ALA A 144 16.27 5.56 9.62
CA ALA A 144 17.13 6.57 9.01
C ALA A 144 16.39 7.88 8.70
N ALA A 145 15.11 7.79 8.34
CA ALA A 145 14.26 8.96 8.12
C ALA A 145 13.76 9.64 9.42
N GLY A 146 13.97 9.03 10.59
CA GLY A 146 13.45 9.50 11.87
C GLY A 146 11.94 9.31 12.05
N ILE A 147 11.34 8.42 11.26
CA ILE A 147 9.89 8.15 11.28
C ILE A 147 9.53 7.16 12.38
N VAL A 148 10.42 6.20 12.67
CA VAL A 148 10.31 5.22 13.76
C VAL A 148 11.55 5.26 14.65
N GLY A 149 11.46 4.72 15.86
CA GLY A 149 12.56 4.70 16.84
C GLY A 149 12.09 4.95 18.26
N ARG A 150 12.99 4.79 19.24
CA ARG A 150 12.73 5.12 20.65
C ARG A 150 12.44 6.61 20.82
N GLU A 151 13.17 7.43 20.07
CA GLU A 151 13.00 8.86 19.96
C GLU A 151 12.71 9.16 18.49
N THR A 152 11.66 9.94 18.22
CA THR A 152 11.33 10.41 16.87
C THR A 152 11.35 11.95 16.88
N PRO A 153 12.54 12.56 17.11
CA PRO A 153 12.66 13.98 17.44
C PRO A 153 12.15 14.90 16.33
N ARG A 154 12.19 14.44 15.07
CA ARG A 154 11.67 15.21 13.93
C ARG A 154 10.19 15.54 14.05
N TYR A 155 9.36 14.63 14.57
CA TYR A 155 7.95 14.93 14.82
C TYR A 155 7.75 15.98 15.92
N GLU A 156 8.72 16.16 16.81
CA GLU A 156 8.68 17.13 17.91
C GLU A 156 9.22 18.49 17.47
N THR A 157 10.23 18.51 16.59
CA THR A 157 10.90 19.74 16.13
C THR A 157 10.33 20.30 14.82
N GLU A 158 9.65 19.49 14.01
CA GLU A 158 9.08 19.87 12.71
C GLU A 158 7.55 19.64 12.71
N PRO A 159 6.73 20.64 13.12
CA PRO A 159 5.28 20.54 13.10
C PRO A 159 4.76 20.18 11.70
N GLY A 160 3.97 19.10 11.61
CA GLY A 160 3.42 18.61 10.35
C GLY A 160 4.34 17.68 9.55
N PHE A 161 5.54 17.36 10.06
CA PHE A 161 6.40 16.35 9.45
C PHE A 161 5.62 15.05 9.19
N ASN A 162 5.62 14.60 7.93
CA ASN A 162 4.99 13.36 7.48
C ASN A 162 3.54 13.19 7.96
N ALA A 163 2.78 14.28 8.10
CA ALA A 163 1.39 14.23 8.53
C ALA A 163 0.49 13.46 7.53
N ASP A 164 0.79 13.63 6.24
CA ASP A 164 0.11 12.97 5.11
C ASP A 164 0.78 11.65 4.69
N GLY A 165 1.90 11.28 5.31
CA GLY A 165 2.63 10.06 4.97
C GLY A 165 3.49 10.14 3.70
N ALA A 166 3.66 11.32 3.09
CA ALA A 166 4.38 11.46 1.82
C ALA A 166 5.85 10.99 1.88
N VAL A 167 6.53 11.18 3.02
CA VAL A 167 7.92 10.72 3.21
C VAL A 167 7.97 9.19 3.26
N THR A 168 7.04 8.59 3.98
CA THR A 168 6.89 7.13 4.06
C THR A 168 6.55 6.53 2.69
N LEU A 169 5.64 7.14 1.93
CA LEU A 169 5.30 6.71 0.56
C LEU A 169 6.51 6.75 -0.36
N ARG A 170 7.36 7.79 -0.27
CA ARG A 170 8.61 7.86 -1.04
C ARG A 170 9.55 6.71 -0.70
N ILE A 171 9.75 6.44 0.59
CA ILE A 171 10.58 5.31 1.05
C ILE A 171 10.07 3.98 0.50
N ILE A 172 8.75 3.77 0.50
CA ILE A 172 8.15 2.55 -0.06
C ILE A 172 8.38 2.50 -1.58
N ALA A 173 8.10 3.59 -2.30
CA ALA A 173 8.30 3.67 -3.73
C ALA A 173 9.74 3.35 -4.12
N ASP A 174 10.71 3.94 -3.42
CA ASP A 174 12.14 3.73 -3.66
C ASP A 174 12.56 2.29 -3.30
N ARG A 175 12.04 1.72 -2.20
CA ARG A 175 12.35 0.35 -1.76
C ARG A 175 11.99 -0.70 -2.81
N PHE A 176 10.84 -0.52 -3.46
CA PHE A 176 10.27 -1.49 -4.41
C PHE A 176 10.46 -1.08 -5.89
N GLY A 177 10.98 0.11 -6.16
CA GLY A 177 11.04 0.69 -7.50
C GLY A 177 9.66 0.85 -8.12
N LEU A 178 8.69 1.38 -7.36
CA LEU A 178 7.32 1.54 -7.83
C LEU A 178 7.22 2.73 -8.80
N PRO A 179 6.51 2.58 -9.93
CA PRO A 179 6.21 3.71 -10.79
C PRO A 179 5.19 4.65 -10.13
N ALA A 180 5.32 5.95 -10.40
CA ALA A 180 4.31 6.94 -10.02
C ALA A 180 3.02 6.70 -10.81
N THR A 181 1.87 6.98 -10.19
CA THR A 181 0.55 6.72 -10.78
C THR A 181 -0.33 7.95 -10.90
N ALA A 182 0.22 9.12 -10.55
CA ALA A 182 -0.43 10.43 -10.68
C ALA A 182 -0.23 11.00 -12.09
#